data_AF-A0A6H9KS21-F1
#
_entry.id   AF-A0A6H9KS21-F1
#
_cell.length_a   1.000
_cell.length_b   1.000
_cell.length_c   1.000
_cell.angle_alpha   90.00
_cell.angle_beta   90.00
_cell.angle_gamma   90.00
#
_symmetry.space_group_name_H-M   'P 1'
#
loop_
_entity.id
_entity.type
_entity.pdbx_description
1 polymer ?
#
loop_
_entity_poly.entity_id
_entity_poly.type
_entity_poly.pdbx_seq_one_letter_code
_entity_poly.pdbx_strand_id
1 'polypeptide(L)'
;MKKSLLTLAQLLPVILSLLLIAAHFSRAGDTLLMSISFVVLFSLFVPRAWIARIAQAALALAALEWILTIYQLISARMDAGQSWQRLAIILGIVVVFTLASIFSFQARNLKERYGLNKQA
;
A
#
# COMPACT_ATOMS: atom_id res chain seq x y z
N MET A 1 -9.47 24.83 -5.89
CA MET A 1 -8.80 24.27 -4.69
C MET A 1 -9.52 23.05 -4.09
N LYS A 2 -10.85 23.09 -3.84
CA LYS A 2 -11.61 21.99 -3.19
C LYS A 2 -11.40 20.60 -3.84
N LYS A 3 -11.44 20.49 -5.17
CA LYS A 3 -11.28 19.19 -5.89
C LYS A 3 -9.88 18.57 -5.74
N SER A 4 -8.83 19.39 -5.68
CA SER A 4 -7.45 18.92 -5.50
C SER A 4 -7.25 18.34 -4.09
N LEU A 5 -7.76 19.02 -3.07
CA LEU A 5 -7.71 18.56 -1.68
C LEU A 5 -8.45 17.22 -1.49
N LEU A 6 -9.64 17.07 -2.10
CA LEU A 6 -10.39 15.80 -2.06
C LEU A 6 -9.64 14.66 -2.75
N THR A 7 -8.98 14.94 -3.88
CA THR A 7 -8.18 13.95 -4.60
C THR A 7 -6.98 13.49 -3.77
N LEU A 8 -6.29 14.44 -3.11
CA LEU A 8 -5.17 14.12 -2.22
C LEU A 8 -5.64 13.30 -1.01
N ALA A 9 -6.75 13.69 -0.39
CA ALA A 9 -7.34 12.94 0.72
C ALA A 9 -7.72 11.50 0.31
N GLN A 10 -8.22 11.30 -0.91
CA GLN A 10 -8.55 9.97 -1.45
C GLN A 10 -7.32 9.13 -1.77
N LEU A 11 -6.20 9.75 -2.15
CA LEU A 11 -4.91 9.08 -2.37
C LEU A 11 -4.12 8.82 -1.08
N LEU A 12 -4.47 9.48 0.02
CA LEU A 12 -3.72 9.38 1.27
C LEU A 12 -3.52 7.92 1.75
N PRO A 13 -4.52 7.03 1.73
CA PRO A 13 -4.32 5.63 2.10
C PRO A 13 -3.31 4.90 1.21
N VAL A 14 -3.35 5.16 -0.10
CA VAL A 14 -2.42 4.60 -1.10
C VAL A 14 -1.01 5.09 -0.84
N ILE A 15 -0.84 6.40 -0.64
CA ILE A 15 0.46 7.03 -0.35
C ILE A 15 1.07 6.45 0.92
N LEU A 16 0.29 6.40 2.01
CA LEU A 16 0.77 5.85 3.28
C LEU A 16 1.15 4.37 3.16
N SER A 17 0.34 3.56 2.46
CA SER A 17 0.63 2.15 2.26
C SER A 17 1.92 1.92 1.46
N LEU A 18 2.15 2.71 0.40
CA LEU A 18 3.38 2.63 -0.40
C LEU A 18 4.61 3.10 0.38
N LEU A 19 4.47 4.12 1.24
CA LEU A 19 5.55 4.56 2.12
C LEU A 19 5.88 3.53 3.20
N LEU A 20 4.85 2.88 3.79
CA LEU A 20 5.04 1.83 4.79
C LEU A 20 5.79 0.63 4.21
N ILE A 21 5.43 0.17 3.01
CA ILE A 21 6.14 -0.95 2.38
C ILE A 21 7.56 -0.55 1.93
N ALA A 22 7.76 0.68 1.44
CA ALA A 22 9.10 1.19 1.15
C ALA A 22 10.00 1.21 2.40
N ALA A 23 9.47 1.66 3.54
CA ALA A 23 10.17 1.65 4.82
C ALA A 23 10.48 0.23 5.30
N HIS A 24 9.57 -0.72 5.07
CA HIS A 24 9.80 -2.13 5.34
C HIS A 24 10.99 -2.67 4.55
N PHE A 25 11.02 -2.46 3.23
CA PHE A 25 12.12 -2.91 2.37
C PHE A 25 13.45 -2.22 2.72
N SER A 26 13.42 -0.93 3.06
CA SER A 26 14.60 -0.22 3.58
C SER A 26 15.15 -0.87 4.85
N ARG A 27 14.27 -1.24 5.80
CA ARG A 27 14.67 -1.94 7.03
C ARG A 27 15.19 -3.36 6.76
N ALA A 28 14.69 -4.02 5.72
CA ALA A 28 15.16 -5.34 5.28
C ALA A 28 16.47 -5.28 4.47
N GLY A 29 16.94 -4.09 4.08
CA GLY A 29 18.11 -3.91 3.21
C GLY A 29 17.83 -4.12 1.72
N ASP A 30 16.56 -4.30 1.33
CA ASP A 30 16.16 -4.47 -0.07
C ASP A 30 16.00 -3.11 -0.77
N THR A 31 17.12 -2.60 -1.27
CA THR A 31 17.17 -1.30 -1.97
C THR A 31 16.37 -1.31 -3.27
N LEU A 32 16.29 -2.44 -3.97
CA LEU A 32 15.57 -2.54 -5.24
C LEU A 32 14.06 -2.40 -5.03
N LEU A 33 13.47 -3.20 -4.13
CA LEU A 33 12.04 -3.14 -3.84
C LEU A 33 11.62 -1.82 -3.18
N MET A 34 12.50 -1.24 -2.35
CA MET A 34 12.33 0.12 -1.83
C MET A 34 12.22 1.14 -2.97
N SER A 35 13.17 1.13 -3.91
CA SER A 35 13.16 2.02 -5.08
C SER A 35 11.93 1.82 -5.96
N ILE A 36 11.52 0.57 -6.21
CA ILE A 36 10.30 0.26 -6.96
C ILE A 36 9.07 0.86 -6.27
N SER A 37 8.99 0.77 -4.94
CA SER A 37 7.88 1.33 -4.17
C SER A 37 7.79 2.86 -4.32
N PHE A 38 8.94 3.56 -4.33
CA PHE A 38 8.98 4.99 -4.63
C PHE A 38 8.61 5.31 -6.08
N VAL A 39 9.06 4.50 -7.05
CA VAL A 39 8.66 4.66 -8.45
C VAL A 39 7.14 4.58 -8.59
N VAL A 40 6.49 3.58 -7.96
CA VAL A 40 5.02 3.47 -7.96
C VAL A 40 4.39 4.68 -7.28
N LEU A 41 4.91 5.13 -6.13
CA LEU A 41 4.42 6.31 -5.41
C LEU A 41 4.45 7.58 -6.28
N PHE A 42 5.59 7.88 -6.90
CA PHE A 42 5.72 9.06 -7.76
C PHE A 42 4.96 8.90 -9.09
N SER A 43 4.76 7.68 -9.56
CA SER A 43 3.95 7.43 -10.74
C SER A 43 2.49 7.88 -10.56
N LEU A 44 1.97 7.94 -9.33
CA LEU A 44 0.60 8.40 -9.01
C LEU A 44 0.31 9.84 -9.51
N PHE A 45 1.34 10.66 -9.76
CA PHE A 45 1.16 11.98 -10.35
C PHE A 45 0.70 11.93 -11.80
N VAL A 46 0.94 10.81 -12.50
CA VAL A 46 0.58 10.60 -13.91
C VAL A 46 -0.88 10.09 -14.00
N PRO A 47 -1.82 10.87 -14.57
CA PRO A 47 -3.25 10.57 -14.59
C PRO A 47 -3.61 9.55 -15.70
N ARG A 48 -3.12 8.31 -15.59
CA ARG A 48 -3.38 7.24 -16.56
C ARG A 48 -3.99 6.01 -15.90
N ALA A 49 -4.90 5.32 -16.59
CA ALA A 49 -5.61 4.16 -16.04
C ALA A 49 -4.65 3.02 -15.64
N TRP A 50 -3.62 2.78 -16.46
CA TRP A 50 -2.62 1.74 -16.20
C TRP A 50 -1.78 2.03 -14.94
N ILE A 51 -1.55 3.30 -14.60
CA ILE A 51 -0.85 3.71 -13.36
C ILE A 51 -1.67 3.28 -12.13
N ALA A 52 -2.99 3.53 -12.16
CA ALA A 52 -3.87 3.08 -11.08
C ALA A 52 -3.86 1.55 -10.94
N ARG A 53 -3.85 0.81 -12.06
CA ARG A 53 -3.76 -0.67 -12.02
C ARG A 53 -2.43 -1.16 -11.47
N ILE A 54 -1.31 -0.53 -11.84
CA ILE A 54 0.00 -0.83 -11.25
C ILE A 54 -0.01 -0.57 -9.75
N ALA A 55 -0.54 0.58 -9.31
CA ALA A 55 -0.63 0.89 -7.88
C ALA A 55 -1.50 -0.13 -7.13
N GLN A 56 -2.64 -0.53 -7.68
CA GLN A 56 -3.49 -1.58 -7.10
C GLN A 56 -2.77 -2.93 -7.01
N ALA A 57 -2.03 -3.33 -8.05
CA ALA A 57 -1.23 -4.55 -8.03
C ALA A 57 -0.10 -4.47 -6.99
N ALA A 58 0.60 -3.34 -6.92
CA ALA A 58 1.66 -3.11 -5.94
C ALA A 58 1.12 -3.15 -4.49
N LEU A 59 -0.07 -2.58 -4.23
CA LEU A 59 -0.73 -2.67 -2.93
C LEU A 59 -1.13 -4.11 -2.58
N ALA A 60 -1.61 -4.90 -3.56
CA ALA A 60 -1.93 -6.31 -3.33
C ALA A 60 -0.68 -7.13 -2.98
N LEU A 61 0.43 -6.89 -3.69
CA LEU A 61 1.72 -7.51 -3.40
C LEU A 61 2.27 -7.06 -2.03
N ALA A 62 2.15 -5.78 -1.70
CA ALA A 62 2.54 -5.25 -0.39
C ALA A 62 1.72 -5.87 0.75
N ALA A 63 0.42 -6.08 0.56
CA ALA A 63 -0.41 -6.77 1.54
C ALA A 63 0.02 -8.24 1.73
N LEU A 64 0.38 -8.94 0.65
CA LEU A 64 0.94 -10.28 0.73
C LEU A 64 2.26 -10.29 1.50
N GLU A 65 3.16 -9.36 1.21
CA GLU A 65 4.42 -9.20 1.92
C GLU A 65 4.22 -8.97 3.43
N TRP A 66 3.23 -8.15 3.80
CA TRP A 66 2.87 -7.96 5.19
C TRP A 66 2.35 -9.24 5.86
N ILE A 67 1.55 -10.05 5.16
CA ILE A 67 1.08 -11.35 5.69
C ILE A 67 2.27 -12.28 5.95
N LEU A 68 3.21 -12.38 5.00
CA LEU A 68 4.43 -13.18 5.16
C LEU A 68 5.28 -12.67 6.32
N THR A 69 5.46 -11.35 6.42
CA THR A 69 6.18 -10.70 7.52
C THR A 69 5.55 -11.00 8.87
N ILE A 70 4.21 -10.92 8.98
CA ILE A 70 3.49 -11.22 10.23
C ILE A 70 3.76 -12.65 10.66
N TYR A 71 3.63 -13.60 9.74
CA TYR A 71 3.86 -15.01 10.03
C TYR A 71 5.27 -15.24 10.57
N GLN A 72 6.29 -14.73 9.87
CA GLN A 72 7.69 -14.86 10.29
C GLN A 72 7.95 -14.26 11.68
N LEU A 73 7.44 -13.05 11.95
CA LEU A 73 7.67 -12.35 13.21
C LEU A 73 6.91 -12.98 14.38
N ILE A 74 5.69 -13.50 14.15
CA ILE A 74 4.95 -14.24 15.17
C ILE A 74 5.69 -15.53 15.53
N SER A 75 6.09 -16.32 14.53
CA SER A 75 6.83 -17.57 14.75
C SER A 75 8.11 -17.32 15.56
N ALA A 76 8.93 -16.35 15.14
CA ALA A 76 10.16 -16.01 15.86
C ALA A 76 9.92 -15.60 17.32
N ARG A 77 8.80 -14.91 17.62
CA ARG A 77 8.46 -14.54 19.00
C ARG A 77 7.93 -15.70 19.82
N MET A 78 7.14 -16.58 19.21
CA MET A 78 6.67 -17.80 19.87
C MET A 78 7.85 -18.68 20.27
N ASP A 79 8.81 -18.90 19.37
CA ASP A 79 10.02 -19.67 19.64
C ASP A 79 10.88 -19.05 20.75
N ALA A 80 10.90 -17.72 20.82
CA ALA A 80 11.59 -16.96 21.87
C ALA A 80 10.79 -16.81 23.19
N GLY A 81 9.59 -17.40 23.29
CA GLY A 81 8.72 -17.26 24.47
C GLY A 81 8.20 -15.83 24.73
N GLN A 82 8.21 -14.97 23.70
CA GLN A 82 7.82 -13.57 23.80
C GLN A 82 6.34 -13.34 23.45
N SER A 83 5.78 -12.24 23.96
CA SER A 83 4.42 -11.82 23.58
C SER A 83 4.34 -11.38 22.10
N TRP A 84 3.42 -11.97 21.36
CA TRP A 84 3.24 -11.75 19.91
C TRP A 84 1.90 -11.09 19.57
N GLN A 85 0.92 -11.09 20.48
CA GLN A 85 -0.44 -10.64 20.22
C GLN A 85 -0.49 -9.18 19.78
N ARG A 86 0.28 -8.30 20.44
CA ARG A 86 0.37 -6.87 20.07
C ARG A 86 0.90 -6.69 18.64
N LEU A 87 1.88 -7.49 18.24
CA LEU A 87 2.45 -7.46 16.89
C LEU A 87 1.45 -7.95 15.85
N ALA A 88 0.75 -9.05 16.14
CA ALA A 88 -0.30 -9.59 15.27
C ALA A 88 -1.42 -8.57 15.02
N ILE A 89 -1.87 -7.88 16.07
CA ILE A 89 -2.92 -6.85 15.96
C ILE A 89 -2.43 -5.67 15.12
N ILE A 90 -1.26 -5.11 15.44
CA ILE A 90 -0.74 -3.91 14.74
C ILE A 90 -0.52 -4.22 13.26
N LEU A 91 0.23 -5.28 12.95
CA LEU A 91 0.53 -5.60 11.56
C LEU A 91 -0.71 -6.14 10.81
N GLY A 92 -1.62 -6.83 11.50
CA GLY A 92 -2.92 -7.21 10.92
C GLY A 92 -3.72 -5.99 10.47
N ILE A 93 -3.74 -4.91 11.25
CA ILE A 93 -4.32 -3.63 10.84
C ILE A 93 -3.60 -3.07 9.62
N VAL A 94 -2.27 -3.15 9.56
CA VAL A 94 -1.49 -2.70 8.38
C VAL A 94 -1.86 -3.49 7.12
N VAL A 95 -2.04 -4.81 7.20
CA VAL A 95 -2.52 -5.64 6.09
C VAL A 95 -3.89 -5.16 5.60
N VAL A 96 -4.86 -5.04 6.51
CA VAL A 96 -6.22 -4.61 6.18
C VAL A 96 -6.23 -3.21 5.59
N PHE A 97 -5.45 -2.28 6.15
CA PHE A 97 -5.32 -0.91 5.65
C PHE A 97 -4.71 -0.87 4.24
N THR A 98 -3.68 -1.68 3.99
CA THR A 98 -3.03 -1.79 2.68
C THR A 98 -4.00 -2.33 1.63
N LEU A 99 -4.76 -3.39 1.97
CA LEU A 99 -5.80 -3.94 1.09
C LEU A 99 -6.95 -2.94 0.86
N ALA A 100 -7.42 -2.27 1.91
CA ALA A 100 -8.47 -1.26 1.82
C ALA A 100 -8.07 -0.10 0.90
N SER A 101 -6.79 0.25 0.86
CA SER A 101 -6.26 1.31 -0.01
C SER A 101 -6.43 1.02 -1.51
N ILE A 102 -6.56 -0.25 -1.91
CA ILE A 102 -6.88 -0.63 -3.30
C ILE A 102 -8.22 -0.04 -3.74
N PHE A 103 -9.18 0.05 -2.81
CA PHE A 103 -10.53 0.56 -3.06
C PHE A 103 -10.57 2.09 -3.18
N SER A 104 -9.51 2.81 -2.81
CA SER A 104 -9.42 4.27 -3.03
C SER A 104 -9.67 4.64 -4.49
N PHE A 105 -9.17 3.84 -5.43
CA PHE A 105 -9.36 4.06 -6.87
C PHE A 105 -10.82 3.91 -7.33
N GLN A 106 -11.73 3.43 -6.47
CA GLN A 106 -13.16 3.41 -6.76
C GLN A 106 -13.86 4.75 -6.48
N ALA A 107 -13.20 5.67 -5.76
CA ALA A 107 -13.75 6.98 -5.50
C ALA A 107 -13.92 7.80 -6.79
N ARG A 108 -15.03 8.56 -6.89
CA ARG A 108 -15.41 9.29 -8.10
C ARG A 108 -14.28 10.16 -8.67
N ASN A 109 -13.60 10.96 -7.84
CA ASN A 109 -12.54 11.84 -8.34
C ASN A 109 -11.31 11.06 -8.83
N LEU A 110 -10.97 9.92 -8.21
CA LEU A 110 -9.86 9.09 -8.66
C LEU A 110 -10.22 8.35 -9.95
N LYS A 111 -11.45 7.86 -10.08
CA LYS A 111 -11.93 7.30 -11.36
C LYS A 111 -11.88 8.32 -12.49
N GLU A 112 -12.28 9.57 -12.23
CA GLU A 112 -12.18 10.67 -13.19
C GLU A 112 -10.71 11.00 -13.52
N ARG A 113 -9.85 11.16 -12.50
CA ARG A 113 -8.44 11.51 -12.68
C ARG A 113 -7.67 10.47 -13.48
N TYR A 114 -7.83 9.19 -13.17
CA TYR A 114 -7.11 8.11 -13.85
C TYR A 114 -7.85 7.58 -15.08
N GLY A 115 -9.04 8.08 -15.41
CA GLY A 115 -9.82 7.63 -16.56
C GLY A 115 -10.34 6.19 -16.44
N LEU A 116 -10.60 5.71 -15.21
CA LEU A 116 -11.06 4.35 -14.94
C LEU A 116 -12.53 4.09 -15.34
N ASN A 117 -13.28 5.16 -15.64
CA ASN A 117 -14.69 5.10 -16.08
C ASN A 117 -14.86 4.82 -17.58
N LYS A 118 -13.77 4.80 -18.37
CA LYS A 118 -13.86 4.41 -19.77
C LYS A 118 -13.95 2.89 -19.85
N GLN A 119 -15.17 2.36 -19.79
CA GLN A 119 -15.48 1.12 -20.47
C GLN A 119 -15.23 1.37 -21.96
N ALA A 120 -14.43 0.48 -22.57
CA ALA A 120 -14.32 0.36 -24.02
C ALA A 120 -15.69 0.00 -24.63
#